data_AF-A0A1V4V646-F1
#
_entry.id   AF-A0A1V4V646-F1
#
_cell.length_a   1.000
_cell.length_b   1.000
_cell.length_c   1.000
_cell.angle_alpha   90.00
_cell.angle_beta   90.00
_cell.angle_gamma   90.00
#
_symmetry.space_group_name_H-M   'P 1'
#
loop_
_entity.id
_entity.type
_entity.pdbx_description
1 polymer ?
#
loop_
_entity_poly.entity_id
_entity_poly.type
_entity_poly.pdbx_seq_one_letter_code
_entity_poly.pdbx_strand_id
1 'polypeptide(L)' 'MLPPEILDVAAGLIGLGLLISVLNSRAGSVSMGMGSVMVGAALLSNIPTGWEVVAVGFFGLIIVAGLWMISVGIKKQRA' A
#
# COMPACT_ATOMS: atom_id res chain seq x y z
N MET A 1 5.10 18.83 2.57
CA MET A 1 4.00 18.16 3.32
C MET A 1 3.00 17.67 2.29
N LEU A 2 2.82 16.36 2.14
CA LEU A 2 1.72 15.86 1.30
C LEU A 2 0.37 16.16 1.97
N PRO A 3 -0.69 16.42 1.18
CA PRO A 3 -2.01 16.67 1.72
C PRO A 3 -2.50 15.43 2.50
N PRO A 4 -3.16 15.62 3.66
CA PRO A 4 -3.67 14.52 4.50
C PRO A 4 -4.68 13.64 3.75
N GLU A 5 -5.32 14.20 2.72
CA GLU A 5 -6.28 13.53 1.83
C GLU A 5 -5.71 12.26 1.19
N ILE A 6 -4.40 12.17 0.97
CA ILE A 6 -3.77 10.98 0.37
C ILE A 6 -3.80 9.79 1.33
N LEU A 7 -3.64 10.03 2.64
CA LEU A 7 -3.76 8.97 3.63
C LEU A 7 -5.21 8.50 3.77
N ASP A 8 -6.18 9.42 3.68
CA ASP A 8 -7.61 9.06 3.71
C ASP A 8 -8.00 8.23 2.48
N VAL A 9 -7.52 8.61 1.30
CA VAL A 9 -7.72 7.82 0.06
C VAL A 9 -7.03 6.46 0.18
N ALA A 10 -5.82 6.40 0.72
CA ALA A 10 -5.10 5.15 0.91
C ALA A 10 -5.81 4.21 1.91
N ALA A 11 -6.28 4.74 3.04
CA ALA A 11 -7.07 4.01 4.01
C ALA A 11 -8.40 3.51 3.38
N GLY A 12 -9.03 4.34 2.56
CA GLY A 12 -10.17 3.97 1.74
C GLY A 12 -9.87 2.80 0.83
N LEU A 13 -8.75 2.82 0.08
CA LEU A 13 -8.35 1.71 -0.79
C LEU A 13 -8.07 0.42 -0.02
N ILE A 14 -7.44 0.50 1.16
CA ILE A 14 -7.17 -0.68 1.99
C ILE A 14 -8.48 -1.27 2.53
N GLY A 15 -9.38 -0.42 3.06
CA GLY A 15 -10.68 -0.85 3.57
C GLY A 15 -11.58 -1.43 2.48
N LEU A 16 -11.65 -0.76 1.32
CA LEU A 16 -12.41 -1.22 0.16
C LEU A 16 -11.80 -2.52 -0.39
N GLY A 17 -10.48 -2.66 -0.36
CA GLY A 17 -9.80 -3.90 -0.70
C GLY A 17 -10.08 -5.06 0.25
N LEU A 18 -10.22 -4.81 1.55
CA LEU A 18 -10.71 -5.81 2.52
C LEU A 18 -12.10 -6.31 2.16
N LEU A 19 -13.03 -5.41 1.84
CA LEU A 19 -14.37 -5.77 1.39
C LEU A 19 -14.36 -6.55 0.07
N ILE A 20 -13.61 -6.10 -0.94
CA ILE A 20 -13.50 -6.78 -2.23
C ILE A 20 -12.85 -8.16 -2.05
N SER A 21 -11.89 -8.32 -1.14
CA SER A 21 -11.16 -9.57 -0.94
C SER A 21 -12.09 -10.76 -0.58
N VAL A 22 -13.21 -10.49 0.08
CA VAL A 22 -14.25 -11.48 0.40
C VAL A 22 -14.92 -12.05 -0.86
N LEU A 23 -15.12 -11.21 -1.88
CA LEU A 23 -15.75 -11.61 -3.15
C LEU A 23 -14.71 -12.11 -4.17
N ASN A 24 -13.57 -11.42 -4.23
CA ASN A 24 -12.49 -11.70 -5.15
C ASN A 24 -11.16 -11.29 -4.51
N SER A 25 -10.46 -12.28 -3.96
CA SER A 25 -9.19 -12.08 -3.26
C SER A 25 -8.10 -11.43 -4.13
N ARG A 26 -8.19 -11.55 -5.46
CA ARG A 26 -7.26 -10.89 -6.39
C ARG A 26 -7.50 -9.39 -6.49
N ALA A 27 -8.73 -8.98 -6.73
CA ALA A 27 -9.07 -7.56 -6.80
C ALA A 27 -8.92 -6.87 -5.43
N GLY A 28 -9.19 -7.60 -4.35
CA GLY A 28 -8.92 -7.16 -2.98
C GLY A 28 -7.43 -6.95 -2.71
N SER A 29 -6.57 -7.89 -3.10
CA SER A 29 -5.12 -7.75 -2.88
C SER A 29 -4.51 -6.60 -3.70
N VAL A 30 -5.01 -6.34 -4.91
CA VAL A 30 -4.54 -5.21 -5.73
C VAL A 30 -4.90 -3.87 -5.08
N SER A 31 -6.15 -3.69 -4.64
CA SER A 31 -6.59 -2.44 -4.01
C SER A 31 -5.92 -2.20 -2.65
N MET A 32 -5.78 -3.24 -1.82
CA MET A 32 -4.98 -3.17 -0.59
C MET A 32 -3.52 -2.81 -0.87
N GLY A 33 -2.93 -3.43 -1.90
CA GLY A 33 -1.55 -3.17 -2.28
C GLY A 33 -1.34 -1.74 -2.77
N MET A 34 -2.27 -1.20 -3.56
CA MET A 34 -2.23 0.21 -3.99
C MET A 34 -2.33 1.17 -2.79
N GLY A 35 -3.24 0.91 -1.86
CA GLY A 35 -3.33 1.69 -0.63
C GLY A 35 -2.07 1.61 0.22
N SER A 36 -1.45 0.43 0.33
CA SER A 36 -0.18 0.24 1.05
C SER A 36 0.97 1.04 0.42
N VAL A 37 1.06 1.07 -0.91
CA VAL A 37 2.06 1.89 -1.63
C VAL A 37 1.86 3.37 -1.36
N MET A 38 0.61 3.85 -1.38
CA MET A 38 0.29 5.25 -1.09
C MET A 38 0.66 5.63 0.35
N VAL A 39 0.36 4.77 1.34
CA VAL A 39 0.77 4.98 2.74
C VAL A 39 2.28 5.04 2.86
N GLY A 40 3.00 4.08 2.28
CA GLY A 40 4.46 4.06 2.30
C GLY A 40 5.07 5.32 1.69
N ALA A 41 4.59 5.76 0.52
CA ALA A 41 5.07 6.96 -0.15
C ALA A 41 4.78 8.25 0.65
N ALA A 42 3.59 8.35 1.26
CA ALA A 42 3.22 9.48 2.10
C ALA A 42 4.12 9.58 3.34
N LEU A 43 4.43 8.44 3.98
CA LEU A 43 5.29 8.36 5.15
C LEU A 43 6.77 8.64 4.82
N LEU A 44 7.27 8.20 3.66
CA LEU A 44 8.62 8.56 3.16
C LEU A 44 8.78 10.07 2.95
N SER A 45 7.70 10.78 2.68
CA SER A 45 7.76 12.21 2.43
C SER A 45 7.61 13.04 3.71
N ASN A 46 7.34 12.40 4.84
CA ASN A 46 7.11 13.03 6.12
C ASN A 46 7.99 12.38 7.21
N ILE A 47 9.27 12.21 6.87
CA ILE A 47 10.24 11.56 7.73
C ILE A 47 10.65 12.51 8.87
N PRO A 48 10.55 12.09 10.14
CA PRO A 48 11.08 12.87 11.24
C PRO A 48 12.62 12.93 11.17
N THR A 49 13.17 14.13 11.38
CA THR A 49 14.60 14.40 11.30
C THR A 49 15.36 13.53 12.31
N GLY A 50 16.41 12.84 11.86
CA GLY A 50 17.18 11.90 12.67
C GLY A 50 16.74 10.43 12.62
N TRP A 51 15.63 10.11 11.94
CA TRP A 51 15.13 8.72 11.76
C TRP A 51 15.18 8.24 10.31
N GLU A 52 15.90 8.95 9.45
CA GLU A 52 15.86 8.79 7.99
C GLU A 52 16.16 7.36 7.52
N VAL A 53 17.19 6.73 8.09
CA VAL A 53 17.58 5.35 7.72
C VAL A 53 16.50 4.35 8.10
N VAL A 54 15.93 4.47 9.29
CA VAL A 54 14.90 3.54 9.81
C VAL A 54 13.59 3.76 9.04
N ALA A 55 13.22 5.00 8.80
CA ALA A 55 12.02 5.37 8.06
C ALA A 55 12.06 4.89 6.61
N VAL A 56 13.19 5.08 5.90
CA VAL A 56 13.36 4.59 4.53
C VAL A 56 13.29 3.06 4.48
N GLY A 57 13.90 2.36 5.45
CA GLY A 57 13.84 0.90 5.53
C GLY A 57 12.41 0.40 5.76
N PHE A 58 11.74 0.88 6.79
CA PHE A 58 10.39 0.43 7.16
C PHE A 58 9.35 0.82 6.12
N PHE A 59 9.28 2.10 5.76
CA PHE A 59 8.26 2.57 4.83
C PHE A 59 8.57 2.13 3.39
N GLY A 60 9.85 1.96 3.03
CA GLY A 60 10.25 1.35 1.77
C GLY A 60 9.79 -0.10 1.67
N LEU A 61 9.90 -0.88 2.75
CA LEU A 61 9.35 -2.24 2.81
C LEU A 61 7.82 -2.27 2.64
N ILE A 62 7.09 -1.28 3.16
CA ILE A 62 5.64 -1.17 2.95
C ILE A 62 5.32 -0.99 1.46
N ILE A 63 6.08 -0.16 0.75
CA ILE A 63 5.91 0.03 -0.70
C ILE A 63 6.20 -1.28 -1.44
N VAL A 64 7.29 -1.98 -1.09
CA VAL A 64 7.66 -3.25 -1.71
C VAL A 64 6.58 -4.32 -1.46
N ALA A 65 6.06 -4.41 -0.23
CA ALA A 65 4.98 -5.32 0.12
C ALA A 65 3.69 -4.99 -0.64
N GLY A 66 3.36 -3.71 -0.79
CA GLY A 66 2.22 -3.25 -1.58
C GLY A 66 2.35 -3.61 -3.07
N LEU A 67 3.54 -3.38 -3.67
CA LEU A 67 3.84 -3.83 -5.04
C LEU A 67 3.73 -5.36 -5.18
N TRP A 68 4.17 -6.10 -4.17
CA TRP A 68 4.06 -7.56 -4.16
C TRP A 68 2.60 -8.02 -4.15
N MET A 69 1.76 -7.44 -3.29
CA MET A 69 0.32 -7.74 -3.22
C MET A 69 -0.38 -7.46 -4.56
N ILE A 70 -0.01 -6.36 -5.22
CA ILE A 70 -0.47 -6.02 -6.57
C ILE A 70 -0.01 -7.10 -7.56
N SER A 71 1.27 -7.46 -7.56
CA SER A 71 1.83 -8.48 -8.46
C SER A 71 1.13 -9.83 -8.31
N VAL A 72 0.88 -10.27 -7.07
CA VAL A 72 0.14 -11.51 -6.78
C VAL A 72 -1.30 -11.43 -7.28
N GLY A 73 -1.97 -10.30 -7.09
CA GLY A 73 -3.35 -10.12 -7.53
C GLY A 73 -3.52 -10.09 -9.06
N ILE A 74 -2.54 -9.54 -9.79
CA ILE A 74 -2.58 -9.47 -11.26
C ILE A 74 -2.14 -10.79 -11.90
N LYS A 75 -1.26 -11.57 -11.25
CA LYS A 75 -0.82 -12.86 -11.80
C LYS A 75 -1.98 -13.84 -11.93
N LYS A 76 -2.38 -14.09 -13.18
CA LYS A 76 -3.29 -15.17 -13.55
C LYS A 76 -2.60 -16.51 -13.23
N GLN A 77 -3.11 -17.27 -12.26
CA GLN A 77 -2.79 -18.70 -12.19
C GLN A 77 -3.11 -19.29 -13.57
N ARG A 78 -2.09 -19.74 -14.30
CA ARG A 78 -2.29 -20.69 -15.39
C ARG A 78 -2.85 -21.95 -14.72
N ALA A 79 -4.12 -22.23 -14.98
CA ALA A 79 -4.64 -23.58 -14.88
C ALA A 79 -4.05 -24.39 -16.04
#